data_AF-A0A180ETL4-F1
#
_entry.id   AF-A0A180ETL4-F1
#
_cell.length_a   1.000
_cell.length_b   1.000
_cell.length_c   1.000
_cell.angle_alpha   90.00
_cell.angle_beta   90.00
_cell.angle_gamma   90.00
#
_symmetry.space_group_name_H-M   'P 1'
#
loop_
_entity.id
_entity.type
_entity.pdbx_description
1 polymer ?
#
loop_
_entity_poly.entity_id
_entity_poly.type
_entity_poly.pdbx_seq_one_letter_code
_entity_poly.pdbx_strand_id
1 'polypeptide(L)'
;MASSIHCAYYSCLQLSKYFLNNYCGINYTQQYTESRGMGSHNYLIDSTSTQLIKDKRYLADIDYRKEIFRLRKLRTKSDYSEDPVTAKDAQDAYEAAERTIRILNTIINK
;
A
#
# COMPACT_ATOMS: atom_id res chain seq x y z
N MET A 1 -12.25 11.15 -10.74
CA MET A 1 -10.84 11.40 -10.37
C MET A 1 -10.58 11.12 -8.89
N ALA A 2 -11.39 11.63 -7.97
CA ALA A 2 -11.25 11.31 -6.55
C ALA A 2 -11.40 9.80 -6.26
N SER A 3 -12.50 9.18 -6.73
CA SER A 3 -12.75 7.75 -6.52
C SER A 3 -11.66 6.84 -7.10
N SER A 4 -11.02 7.21 -8.22
CA SER A 4 -9.93 6.41 -8.79
C SER A 4 -8.66 6.44 -7.93
N ILE A 5 -8.35 7.57 -7.27
CA ILE A 5 -7.23 7.66 -6.32
C ILE A 5 -7.51 6.80 -5.09
N HIS A 6 -8.75 6.84 -4.59
CA HIS A 6 -9.19 5.98 -3.50
C HIS A 6 -9.02 4.50 -3.86
N CYS A 7 -9.55 4.07 -5.02
CA CYS A 7 -9.39 2.70 -5.50
C CYS A 7 -7.91 2.29 -5.66
N ALA A 8 -7.06 3.19 -6.20
CA ALA A 8 -5.64 2.92 -6.39
C ALA A 8 -4.88 2.68 -5.06
N TYR A 9 -5.21 3.43 -4.01
CA TYR A 9 -4.63 3.21 -2.69
C TYR A 9 -5.11 1.88 -2.08
N TYR A 10 -6.42 1.60 -2.13
CA TYR A 10 -6.96 0.38 -1.53
C TYR A 10 -6.57 -0.88 -2.30
N SER A 11 -6.38 -0.83 -3.61
CA SER A 11 -5.85 -1.99 -4.36
C SER A 11 -4.45 -2.37 -3.88
N CYS A 12 -3.58 -1.38 -3.65
CA CYS A 12 -2.25 -1.62 -3.09
C CYS A 12 -2.30 -2.16 -1.66
N LEU A 13 -3.16 -1.61 -0.80
CA LEU A 13 -3.35 -2.13 0.56
C LEU A 13 -3.87 -3.57 0.57
N GLN A 14 -4.84 -3.89 -0.29
CA GLN A 14 -5.37 -5.24 -0.41
C GLN A 14 -4.31 -6.22 -0.92
N LEU A 15 -3.44 -5.78 -1.83
CA LEU A 15 -2.30 -6.58 -2.28
C LEU A 15 -1.28 -6.80 -1.16
N SER A 16 -0.95 -5.77 -0.36
CA SER A 16 -0.12 -5.94 0.84
C SER A 16 -0.74 -6.91 1.84
N LYS A 17 -2.06 -6.83 2.05
CA LYS A 17 -2.84 -7.76 2.89
C LYS A 17 -2.70 -9.21 2.41
N TYR A 18 -2.84 -9.42 1.10
CA TYR A 18 -2.70 -10.71 0.44
C TYR A 18 -1.27 -11.24 0.53
N PHE A 19 -0.27 -10.40 0.26
CA PHE A 19 1.16 -10.71 0.36
C PHE A 19 1.50 -11.23 1.76
N LEU A 20 1.12 -10.48 2.81
CA LEU A 20 1.39 -10.85 4.19
C LEU A 20 0.79 -12.23 4.56
N ASN A 21 -0.44 -12.50 4.10
CA ASN A 21 -1.13 -13.75 4.39
C ASN A 21 -0.52 -14.96 3.67
N ASN A 22 -0.24 -14.83 2.37
CA ASN A 22 0.11 -15.97 1.53
C ASN A 22 1.62 -16.21 1.43
N TYR A 23 2.44 -15.19 1.70
CA TYR A 23 3.90 -15.26 1.49
C TYR A 23 4.71 -15.00 2.76
N CYS A 24 4.13 -14.36 3.79
CA CYS A 24 4.86 -14.02 5.01
C CYS A 24 4.36 -14.76 6.26
N GLY A 25 3.34 -15.61 6.13
CA GLY A 25 2.76 -16.35 7.26
C GLY A 25 1.97 -15.49 8.26
N ILE A 26 1.69 -14.22 7.95
CA ILE A 26 0.89 -13.32 8.81
C ILE A 26 -0.56 -13.39 8.33
N ASN A 27 -1.34 -14.29 8.90
CA ASN A 27 -2.71 -14.56 8.43
C ASN A 27 -3.67 -13.38 8.67
N TYR A 28 -4.80 -13.36 7.96
CA TYR A 28 -5.77 -12.26 8.07
C TYR A 28 -6.31 -12.01 9.48
N THR A 29 -6.48 -13.05 10.29
CA THR A 29 -6.92 -12.91 11.69
C THR A 29 -5.88 -12.16 12.50
N GLN A 30 -4.60 -12.53 12.38
CA GLN A 30 -3.48 -11.83 13.02
C GLN A 30 -3.41 -10.36 12.56
N GLN A 31 -3.55 -10.11 11.26
CA GLN A 31 -3.53 -8.74 10.74
C GLN A 31 -4.66 -7.88 11.33
N TYR A 32 -5.84 -8.47 11.56
CA TYR A 32 -6.97 -7.78 12.17
C TYR A 32 -6.75 -7.54 13.67
N THR A 33 -6.37 -8.57 14.42
CA THR A 33 -6.21 -8.48 15.89
C THR A 33 -5.06 -7.56 16.29
N GLU A 34 -3.92 -7.63 15.60
CA GLU A 34 -2.76 -6.79 15.90
C GLU A 34 -3.00 -5.33 15.50
N SER A 35 -3.85 -5.08 14.51
CA SER A 35 -4.30 -3.72 14.17
C SER A 35 -5.28 -3.11 15.18
N ARG A 36 -5.75 -3.87 16.18
CA ARG A 36 -6.73 -3.42 17.20
C ARG A 36 -7.98 -2.75 16.62
N GLY A 37 -8.35 -3.07 15.38
CA GLY A 37 -9.46 -2.42 14.66
C GLY A 37 -9.24 -0.94 14.29
N MET A 38 -8.14 -0.31 14.72
CA MET A 38 -7.80 1.10 14.46
C MET A 38 -6.38 1.19 13.91
N GLY A 39 -6.21 1.75 12.71
CA GLY A 39 -4.89 1.86 12.08
C GLY A 39 -4.45 0.60 11.32
N SER A 40 -5.41 -0.21 10.86
CA SER A 40 -5.17 -1.36 9.98
C SER A 40 -4.25 -1.03 8.80
N HIS A 41 -4.36 0.17 8.23
CA HIS A 41 -3.50 0.56 7.11
C HIS A 41 -2.04 0.74 7.52
N ASN A 42 -1.77 1.36 8.69
CA ASN A 42 -0.40 1.50 9.20
C ASN A 42 0.19 0.12 9.48
N TYR A 43 -0.56 -0.72 10.19
CA TYR A 43 -0.14 -2.08 10.49
C TYR A 43 0.21 -2.87 9.21
N LEU A 44 -0.63 -2.80 8.18
CA LEU A 44 -0.36 -3.48 6.89
C LEU A 44 0.90 -2.93 6.21
N ILE A 45 1.09 -1.61 6.21
CA ILE A 45 2.27 -0.95 5.62
C ILE A 45 3.55 -1.36 6.38
N ASP A 46 3.54 -1.27 7.71
CA ASP A 46 4.69 -1.53 8.56
C ASP A 46 5.07 -3.01 8.56
N SER A 47 4.08 -3.90 8.61
CA SER A 47 4.29 -5.35 8.47
C SER A 47 4.86 -5.69 7.10
N THR A 48 4.36 -5.10 6.01
CA THR A 48 4.89 -5.34 4.66
C THR A 48 6.34 -4.89 4.54
N SER A 49 6.64 -3.66 4.98
CA SER A 49 8.01 -3.12 5.06
C SER A 49 8.93 -4.04 5.86
N THR A 50 8.49 -4.47 7.04
CA THR A 50 9.26 -5.38 7.91
C THR A 50 9.59 -6.69 7.20
N GLN A 51 8.65 -7.27 6.46
CA GLN A 51 8.88 -8.53 5.75
C GLN A 51 9.83 -8.35 4.55
N LEU A 52 9.71 -7.26 3.79
CA LEU A 52 10.65 -6.93 2.73
C LEU A 52 12.09 -6.78 3.26
N ILE A 53 12.25 -6.14 4.43
CA ILE A 53 13.55 -6.03 5.11
C ILE A 53 14.08 -7.40 5.55
N LYS A 54 13.24 -8.25 6.16
CA LYS A 54 13.63 -9.60 6.61
C LYS A 54 14.11 -10.48 5.43
N ASP A 55 13.49 -10.33 4.27
CA ASP A 55 13.88 -10.99 3.02
C ASP A 55 15.10 -10.36 2.34
N LYS A 56 15.77 -9.40 3.00
CA LYS A 56 16.94 -8.65 2.49
C LYS A 56 16.64 -7.86 1.21
N ARG A 57 15.37 -7.46 1.00
CA ARG A 57 14.90 -6.69 -0.16
C ARG A 57 14.84 -5.18 0.15
N TYR A 58 15.96 -4.62 0.62
CA TYR A 58 16.02 -3.24 1.10
C TYR A 58 15.59 -2.19 0.06
N LEU A 59 15.98 -2.35 -1.20
CA LEU A 59 15.58 -1.42 -2.27
C LEU A 59 14.07 -1.49 -2.53
N ALA A 60 13.51 -2.70 -2.55
CA ALA A 60 12.07 -2.91 -2.73
C ALA A 60 11.27 -2.28 -1.57
N ASP A 61 11.77 -2.38 -0.34
CA ASP A 61 11.20 -1.74 0.83
C ASP A 61 11.21 -0.20 0.74
N ILE A 62 12.35 0.39 0.36
CA ILE A 62 12.46 1.85 0.17
C ILE A 62 11.44 2.35 -0.87
N ASP A 63 11.38 1.69 -2.02
CA ASP A 63 10.45 2.06 -3.09
C ASP A 63 8.99 1.83 -2.67
N TYR A 64 8.69 0.71 -2.02
CA TYR A 64 7.36 0.40 -1.49
C TYR A 64 6.88 1.50 -0.54
N ARG A 65 7.68 1.86 0.48
CA ARG A 65 7.29 2.91 1.43
C ARG A 65 7.05 4.24 0.74
N LYS A 66 7.96 4.62 -0.15
CA LYS A 66 7.85 5.88 -0.89
C LYS A 66 6.53 5.96 -1.64
N GLU A 67 6.19 4.93 -2.41
CA GLU A 67 5.00 4.95 -3.26
C GLU A 67 3.70 4.77 -2.46
N ILE A 68 3.67 3.89 -1.44
CA ILE A 68 2.46 3.71 -0.61
C ILE A 68 2.14 4.93 0.25
N PHE A 69 3.15 5.66 0.74
CA PHE A 69 2.93 6.92 1.46
C PHE A 69 2.50 8.05 0.51
N ARG A 70 3.01 8.07 -0.73
CA ARG A 70 2.53 8.98 -1.77
C ARG A 70 1.04 8.74 -2.06
N LEU A 71 0.64 7.48 -2.26
CA LEU A 71 -0.77 7.10 -2.45
C LEU A 71 -1.63 7.49 -1.25
N ARG A 72 -1.16 7.24 -0.03
CA ARG A 72 -1.88 7.64 1.19
C ARG A 72 -2.13 9.14 1.23
N LYS A 73 -1.11 9.95 0.90
CA LYS A 73 -1.23 11.42 0.86
C LYS A 73 -2.26 11.86 -0.19
N LEU A 74 -2.18 11.33 -1.41
CA LEU A 74 -3.12 11.63 -2.49
C LEU A 74 -4.55 11.21 -2.14
N ARG A 75 -4.72 10.05 -1.52
CA ARG A 75 -6.02 9.57 -1.02
C ARG A 75 -6.57 10.47 0.08
N THR A 76 -5.74 10.92 1.04
CA THR A 76 -6.18 11.89 2.05
C THR A 76 -6.63 13.20 1.44
N LYS A 77 -5.88 13.74 0.46
CA LYS A 77 -6.29 14.93 -0.29
C LYS A 77 -7.64 14.70 -0.98
N SER A 78 -7.75 13.59 -1.70
CA SER A 78 -8.93 13.22 -2.47
C SER A 78 -10.20 12.99 -1.64
N ASP A 79 -10.07 12.35 -0.47
CA ASP A 79 -11.22 11.93 0.33
C ASP A 79 -11.68 13.03 1.30
N TYR A 80 -10.76 13.91 1.74
CA TYR A 80 -11.02 14.81 2.87
C TYR A 80 -10.59 16.26 2.67
N SER A 81 -9.78 16.59 1.66
CA SER A 81 -9.40 18.00 1.42
C SER A 81 -10.48 18.72 0.62
N GLU A 82 -10.59 20.03 0.85
CA GLU A 82 -11.37 20.93 0.00
C GLU A 82 -10.60 21.31 -1.28
N ASP A 83 -9.29 21.02 -1.33
CA ASP A 83 -8.46 21.27 -2.52
C ASP A 83 -8.95 20.44 -3.72
N PRO A 84 -9.08 21.05 -4.91
CA PRO A 84 -9.49 20.32 -6.10
C PRO A 84 -8.50 19.20 -6.46
N VAL A 85 -9.05 18.02 -6.73
CA VAL A 85 -8.30 16.88 -7.29
C VAL A 85 -8.07 17.12 -8.77
N THR A 86 -6.80 17.18 -9.17
CA THR A 86 -6.39 17.43 -10.55
C THR A 86 -6.19 16.13 -11.32
N ALA A 87 -6.15 16.22 -12.65
CA ALA A 87 -5.75 15.09 -13.50
C ALA A 87 -4.32 14.61 -13.18
N LYS A 88 -3.42 15.54 -12.79
CA LYS A 88 -2.06 15.20 -12.37
C LYS A 88 -2.05 14.38 -11.08
N ASP A 89 -2.90 14.70 -10.11
CA ASP A 89 -3.05 13.90 -8.88
C ASP A 89 -3.50 12.46 -9.19
N ALA A 90 -4.45 12.31 -10.12
CA ALA A 90 -4.94 10.99 -10.54
C ALA A 90 -3.86 10.19 -11.27
N GLN A 91 -3.11 10.84 -12.17
CA GLN A 91 -1.99 10.22 -12.88
C GLN A 91 -0.87 9.80 -11.92
N ASP A 92 -0.56 10.64 -10.94
CA ASP A 92 0.44 10.36 -9.91
C ASP A 92 0.05 9.17 -9.04
N ALA A 93 -1.23 9.06 -8.69
CA ALA A 93 -1.75 7.91 -7.95
C ALA A 93 -1.67 6.64 -8.79
N TYR A 94 -2.03 6.70 -10.07
CA TYR A 94 -1.92 5.56 -10.99
C TYR A 94 -0.47 5.05 -11.08
N GLU A 95 0.50 5.95 -11.30
CA GLU A 95 1.92 5.59 -11.39
C GLU A 95 2.47 5.00 -10.09
N ALA A 96 2.08 5.57 -8.94
CA ALA A 96 2.50 5.06 -7.64
C ALA A 96 1.90 3.67 -7.35
N ALA A 97 0.65 3.45 -7.75
CA ALA A 97 -0.01 2.15 -7.62
C ALA A 97 0.65 1.09 -8.51
N GLU A 98 0.89 1.40 -9.78
CA GLU A 98 1.61 0.52 -10.71
C GLU A 98 2.97 0.09 -10.16
N ARG A 99 3.74 1.02 -9.60
CA ARG A 99 5.05 0.71 -8.98
C ARG A 99 4.89 -0.18 -7.76
N THR A 100 3.96 0.15 -6.87
CA THR A 100 3.68 -0.66 -5.66
C THR A 100 3.29 -2.09 -6.03
N ILE A 101 2.40 -2.25 -7.01
CA ILE A 101 1.95 -3.55 -7.51
C ILE A 101 3.11 -4.34 -8.10
N ARG A 102 3.96 -3.71 -8.94
CA ARG A 102 5.13 -4.37 -9.52
C ARG A 102 6.09 -4.88 -8.45
N ILE A 103 6.39 -4.07 -7.43
CA ILE A 103 7.30 -4.46 -6.34
C ILE A 103 6.80 -5.73 -5.66
N LEU A 104 5.54 -5.76 -5.23
CA LEU A 104 4.97 -6.93 -4.55
C LEU A 104 4.84 -8.14 -5.49
N ASN A 105 4.47 -7.93 -6.76
CA ASN A 105 4.34 -9.00 -7.74
C ASN A 105 5.68 -9.66 -8.11
N THR A 106 6.81 -8.97 -8.00
CA THR A 106 8.14 -9.60 -8.15
C THR A 106 8.44 -10.65 -7.08
N ILE A 107 7.63 -10.71 -6.03
CA ILE A 107 7.77 -11.64 -4.90
C ILE A 107 6.68 -12.70 -4.98
N ILE A 108 5.43 -12.27 -5.22
CA ILE A 108 4.25 -13.14 -5.32
C ILE A 108 4.38 -14.15 -6.46
N ASN A 109 4.89 -13.72 -7.62
CA ASN A 109 4.96 -14.54 -8.84
C ASN A 109 6.30 -15.28 -9.01
N LYS A 110 7.07 -15.47 -7.93
CA LYS A 110 8.25 -16.33 -7.92
C LYS A 110 7.89 -17.71 -7.39
#